data_AF-A0A1V5X598-F1
#
_entry.id   AF-A0A1V5X598-F1
#
_cell.length_a   1.000
_cell.length_b   1.000
_cell.length_c   1.000
_cell.angle_alpha   90.00
_cell.angle_beta   90.00
_cell.angle_gamma   90.00
#
_symmetry.space_group_name_H-M   'P 1'
#
loop_
_entity.id
_entity.type
_entity.pdbx_description
1 polymer ?
#
loop_
_entity_poly.entity_id
_entity_poly.type
_entity_poly.pdbx_seq_one_letter_code
_entity_poly.pdbx_strand_id
1 'polypeptide(L)'
;MSANNLRVVYNNLVDVGTTTVTASSSALSVSNLLTDYKSKVWRSSTCTTSAVKIFLKVILSSATIGAVVLPFTNLTTAATIRIYGYTGADPSLGGTVDSPTFTPGGTLVFDTGAGVLACPYQSANVWNLGITPIGTNTYGYGGGTYARAYIPLGMQGACTSLIIEINDTNASKYIEASRLIIGQYWSPKYNTSFGLSAGIKDTSTSSRTVAGDLVSTRGPRFNTMNFDLKYMDTGDRSKLYELLRSGGIAKPLFISLFPENSADYDLEQLYQMYGKLSQLPGIQYANFLQYSSQLEMEEI
;
A
#
# COMPACT_ATOMS: atom_id res chain seq x y z
N MET A 1 13.99 -19.89 0.65
CA MET A 1 14.51 -18.54 1.00
C MET A 1 13.52 -17.54 0.45
N SER A 2 13.00 -16.61 1.25
CA SER A 2 12.35 -15.43 0.66
C SER A 2 13.39 -14.78 -0.24
N ALA A 3 13.12 -14.70 -1.55
CA ALA A 3 14.09 -14.18 -2.51
C ALA A 3 14.35 -12.68 -2.32
N ASN A 4 13.48 -11.98 -1.59
CA ASN A 4 13.55 -10.54 -1.38
C ASN A 4 13.53 -10.18 0.11
N ASN A 5 14.32 -9.16 0.47
CA ASN A 5 14.33 -8.57 1.80
C ASN A 5 13.09 -7.69 2.00
N LEU A 6 12.64 -7.54 3.25
CA LEU A 6 11.52 -6.66 3.59
C LEU A 6 11.70 -5.25 3.03
N ARG A 7 10.59 -4.57 2.77
CA ARG A 7 10.57 -3.19 2.25
C ARG A 7 9.66 -2.33 3.12
N VAL A 8 10.17 -1.17 3.54
CA VAL A 8 9.46 -0.18 4.35
C VAL A 8 9.40 1.15 3.62
N VAL A 9 8.21 1.68 3.40
CA VAL A 9 7.99 3.05 2.92
C VAL A 9 7.46 3.88 4.08
N TYR A 10 8.33 4.73 4.63
CA TYR A 10 8.05 5.50 5.85
C TYR A 10 7.83 6.99 5.60
N ASN A 11 8.27 7.49 4.45
CA ASN A 11 8.05 8.88 4.04
C ASN A 11 7.16 8.91 2.80
N ASN A 12 5.86 9.13 3.02
CA ASN A 12 4.90 9.23 1.93
C ASN A 12 4.96 10.63 1.31
N LEU A 13 5.46 10.70 0.07
CA LEU A 13 5.60 11.94 -0.69
C LEU A 13 4.25 12.57 -1.04
N VAL A 14 3.16 11.81 -0.97
CA VAL A 14 1.79 12.28 -1.18
C VAL A 14 1.34 13.23 -0.07
N ASP A 15 1.92 13.13 1.13
CA ASP A 15 1.55 13.96 2.28
C ASP A 15 2.26 15.32 2.30
N VAL A 16 3.20 15.53 1.37
CA VAL A 16 3.84 16.83 1.18
C VAL A 16 2.81 17.78 0.55
N GLY A 17 2.57 18.93 1.17
CA GLY A 17 1.50 19.85 0.74
C GLY A 17 1.62 20.42 -0.68
N THR A 18 2.78 20.28 -1.32
CA THR A 18 2.99 20.64 -2.73
C THR A 18 2.61 19.53 -3.71
N THR A 19 2.37 18.30 -3.21
CA THR A 19 2.04 17.16 -4.05
C THR A 19 0.59 17.24 -4.49
N THR A 20 0.36 17.07 -5.79
CA THR A 20 -0.99 17.05 -6.37
C THR A 20 -1.25 15.71 -7.03
N VAL A 21 -2.47 15.20 -6.89
CA VAL A 21 -2.90 13.94 -7.49
C VAL A 21 -4.15 14.20 -8.30
N THR A 22 -4.16 13.72 -9.55
CA THR A 22 -5.30 13.80 -10.47
C THR A 22 -5.54 12.43 -11.09
N ALA A 23 -6.78 12.11 -11.44
CA ALA A 23 -7.14 10.83 -12.03
C ALA A 23 -7.79 11.05 -13.40
N SER A 24 -7.66 10.08 -14.31
CA SER A 24 -8.32 10.14 -15.62
C SER A 24 -9.85 10.07 -15.52
N SER A 25 -10.37 9.59 -14.39
CA SER A 25 -11.80 9.53 -14.07
C SER A 25 -12.01 9.55 -12.55
N SER A 26 -13.10 10.15 -12.07
CA SER A 26 -13.45 10.19 -10.64
C SER A 26 -14.96 10.33 -10.45
N ALA A 27 -15.59 9.29 -9.90
CA ALA A 27 -16.94 9.34 -9.35
C ALA A 27 -16.92 9.75 -7.86
N LEU A 28 -15.89 9.32 -7.12
CA LEU A 28 -15.54 9.85 -5.81
C LEU A 28 -14.20 10.56 -5.89
N SER A 29 -14.03 11.65 -5.13
CA SER A 29 -12.91 12.57 -5.29
C SER A 29 -11.55 11.90 -5.16
N VAL A 30 -10.61 12.25 -6.06
CA VAL A 30 -9.21 11.82 -6.00
C VAL A 30 -8.48 12.33 -4.75
N SER A 31 -8.95 13.44 -4.16
CA SER A 31 -8.40 13.98 -2.92
C SER A 31 -8.53 13.00 -1.74
N ASN A 32 -9.42 12.01 -1.82
CA ASN A 32 -9.54 10.98 -0.79
C ASN A 32 -8.26 10.11 -0.67
N LEU A 33 -7.50 9.95 -1.76
CA LEU A 33 -6.19 9.25 -1.75
C LEU A 33 -5.13 9.95 -0.89
N LEU A 34 -5.35 11.22 -0.54
CA LEU A 34 -4.47 12.02 0.31
C LEU A 34 -4.80 11.87 1.80
N THR A 35 -5.82 11.10 2.16
CA THR A 35 -6.31 11.00 3.54
C THR A 35 -6.07 9.63 4.14
N ASP A 36 -5.83 9.59 5.45
CA ASP A 36 -5.60 8.36 6.21
C ASP A 36 -6.88 7.61 6.61
N TYR A 37 -8.03 7.93 6.01
CA TYR A 37 -9.31 7.33 6.36
C TYR A 37 -9.67 6.20 5.39
N LYS A 38 -9.60 4.94 5.83
CA LYS A 38 -9.97 3.78 5.01
C LYS A 38 -11.41 3.76 4.49
N SER A 39 -12.30 4.56 5.05
CA SER A 39 -13.68 4.72 4.59
C SER A 39 -13.84 5.79 3.50
N LYS A 40 -12.86 6.69 3.33
CA LYS A 40 -12.85 7.71 2.29
C LYS A 40 -12.07 7.20 1.09
N VAL A 41 -12.78 6.66 0.11
CA VAL A 41 -12.16 6.12 -1.09
C VAL A 41 -12.22 7.10 -2.24
N TRP A 42 -11.16 7.12 -3.05
CA TRP A 42 -11.31 7.53 -4.44
C TRP A 42 -11.92 6.36 -5.21
N ARG A 43 -12.79 6.67 -6.16
CA ARG A 43 -13.42 5.70 -7.05
C ARG A 43 -13.49 6.28 -8.45
N SER A 44 -13.05 5.53 -9.44
CA SER A 44 -13.24 5.90 -10.84
C SER A 44 -14.73 5.89 -11.22
N SER A 45 -15.10 6.59 -12.29
CA SER A 45 -16.40 6.35 -12.89
C SER A 45 -16.48 4.91 -13.43
N THR A 46 -17.69 4.37 -13.50
CA THR A 46 -17.93 3.03 -14.03
C THR A 46 -17.67 3.00 -15.53
N CYS A 47 -16.81 2.07 -15.97
CA CYS A 47 -16.59 1.78 -17.38
C CYS A 47 -17.75 0.97 -17.96
N THR A 48 -18.01 1.14 -19.26
CA THR A 48 -18.95 0.30 -20.01
C THR A 48 -18.29 -0.99 -20.49
N THR A 49 -16.97 -0.95 -20.71
CA THR A 49 -16.12 -2.07 -21.15
C THR A 49 -15.87 -3.12 -20.06
N SER A 50 -15.42 -4.31 -20.47
CA SER A 50 -15.04 -5.39 -19.54
C SER A 50 -13.68 -5.17 -18.87
N ALA A 51 -12.79 -4.40 -19.50
CA ALA A 51 -11.54 -3.96 -18.91
C ALA A 51 -11.71 -2.55 -18.36
N VAL A 52 -11.17 -2.32 -17.17
CA VAL A 52 -11.10 -1.01 -16.52
C VAL A 52 -9.65 -0.56 -16.57
N LYS A 53 -9.39 0.53 -17.29
CA LYS A 53 -8.09 1.17 -17.36
C LYS A 53 -8.21 2.55 -16.72
N ILE A 54 -7.26 2.92 -15.86
CA ILE A 54 -7.22 4.24 -15.22
C ILE A 54 -5.78 4.74 -15.16
N PHE A 55 -5.62 6.06 -15.24
CA PHE A 55 -4.36 6.74 -14.94
C PHE A 55 -4.52 7.63 -13.71
N LEU A 56 -3.59 7.51 -12.77
CA LEU A 56 -3.35 8.54 -11.76
C LEU A 56 -2.10 9.33 -12.17
N LYS A 57 -2.22 10.65 -12.21
CA LYS A 57 -1.09 11.56 -12.35
C LYS A 57 -0.75 12.15 -11.00
N VAL A 58 0.53 12.11 -10.65
CA VAL A 58 1.07 12.74 -9.44
C VAL A 58 2.12 13.76 -9.84
N ILE A 59 2.04 14.97 -9.30
CA ILE A 59 3.08 16.00 -9.41
C ILE A 59 3.63 16.22 -8.02
N LEU A 60 4.95 16.20 -7.87
CA LEU A 60 5.66 16.28 -6.59
C LEU A 60 6.96 17.10 -6.74
N SER A 61 7.52 17.54 -5.62
CA SER A 61 8.89 18.04 -5.59
C SER A 61 9.86 16.93 -5.99
N SER A 62 10.95 17.26 -6.71
CA SER A 62 11.95 16.29 -7.16
C SER A 62 12.37 15.32 -6.03
N ALA A 63 12.04 14.04 -6.21
CA ALA A 63 12.32 13.00 -5.22
C ALA A 63 12.54 11.64 -5.90
N THR A 64 13.38 10.80 -5.29
CA THR A 64 13.61 9.43 -5.73
C THR A 64 12.42 8.54 -5.36
N ILE A 65 11.91 7.81 -6.34
CA ILE A 65 10.73 6.95 -6.17
C ILE A 65 11.19 5.49 -6.13
N GLY A 66 10.82 4.78 -5.06
CA GLY A 66 11.13 3.37 -4.88
C GLY A 66 9.90 2.47 -4.88
N ALA A 67 8.75 2.96 -4.46
CA ALA A 67 7.50 2.21 -4.44
C ALA A 67 6.30 3.11 -4.67
N VAL A 68 5.27 2.52 -5.27
CA VAL A 68 3.90 3.04 -5.32
C VAL A 68 2.99 1.97 -4.77
N VAL A 69 2.19 2.33 -3.77
CA VAL A 69 1.25 1.41 -3.11
C VAL A 69 -0.10 2.10 -2.99
N LEU A 70 -1.15 1.34 -3.25
CA LEU A 70 -2.55 1.71 -3.08
C LEU A 70 -3.15 0.73 -2.06
N PRO A 71 -3.18 1.10 -0.77
CA PRO A 71 -3.88 0.32 0.24
C PRO A 71 -5.40 0.32 0.02
N PHE A 72 -6.03 -0.77 0.44
CA PHE A 72 -7.48 -0.98 0.44
C PHE A 72 -8.11 -0.67 -0.91
N THR A 73 -7.89 -1.59 -1.86
CA THR A 73 -8.45 -1.52 -3.21
C THR A 73 -9.45 -2.63 -3.47
N ASN A 74 -10.20 -2.49 -4.56
CA ASN A 74 -11.07 -3.53 -5.09
C ASN A 74 -10.42 -4.31 -6.24
N LEU A 75 -9.09 -4.19 -6.44
CA LEU A 75 -8.42 -4.79 -7.58
C LEU A 75 -8.39 -6.32 -7.50
N THR A 76 -8.48 -6.96 -8.67
CA THR A 76 -8.41 -8.42 -8.78
C THR A 76 -6.98 -8.95 -8.86
N THR A 77 -6.83 -10.28 -8.77
CA THR A 77 -5.54 -10.98 -8.92
C THR A 77 -4.88 -10.77 -10.28
N ALA A 78 -5.67 -10.44 -11.31
CA ALA A 78 -5.20 -10.17 -12.66
C ALA A 78 -4.84 -8.70 -12.90
N ALA A 79 -5.05 -7.82 -11.91
CA ALA A 79 -4.77 -6.40 -12.06
C ALA A 79 -3.27 -6.17 -12.29
N THR A 80 -2.96 -5.28 -13.23
CA THR A 80 -1.58 -4.85 -13.52
C THR A 80 -1.43 -3.37 -13.24
N ILE A 81 -0.24 -2.98 -12.83
CA ILE A 81 0.16 -1.60 -12.57
C ILE A 81 1.41 -1.28 -13.37
N ARG A 82 1.51 -0.10 -13.96
CA ARG A 82 2.72 0.37 -14.63
C ARG A 82 2.98 1.81 -14.24
N ILE A 83 4.21 2.11 -13.88
CA ILE A 83 4.58 3.43 -13.38
C ILE A 83 5.60 4.04 -14.32
N TYR A 84 5.28 5.23 -14.80
CA TYR A 84 6.17 6.07 -15.57
C TYR A 84 6.63 7.23 -14.69
N GLY A 85 7.94 7.38 -14.53
CA GLY A 85 8.54 8.53 -13.85
C GLY A 85 9.04 9.55 -14.86
N TYR A 86 8.64 10.81 -14.69
CA TYR A 86 9.03 11.92 -15.55
C TYR A 86 9.75 13.02 -14.77
N THR A 87 10.59 13.78 -15.48
CA THR A 87 11.16 15.05 -15.03
C THR A 87 10.97 16.14 -16.09
N GLY A 88 10.89 17.40 -15.65
CA GLY A 88 10.63 18.54 -16.53
C GLY A 88 9.13 18.80 -16.69
N ALA A 89 8.65 18.89 -17.94
CA ALA A 89 7.24 19.16 -18.21
C ALA A 89 6.33 18.05 -17.67
N ASP A 90 5.21 18.44 -17.07
CA ASP A 90 4.27 17.48 -16.49
C ASP A 90 3.49 16.72 -17.58
N PRO A 91 3.22 15.41 -17.37
CA PRO A 91 2.31 14.69 -18.24
C PRO A 91 0.88 15.23 -18.12
N SER A 92 0.08 15.02 -19.14
CA SER A 92 -1.35 15.39 -19.16
C SER A 92 -2.23 14.16 -19.32
N LEU A 93 -3.36 14.14 -18.61
CA LEU A 93 -4.39 13.10 -18.75
C LEU A 93 -5.44 13.56 -19.77
N GLY A 94 -6.02 12.63 -20.51
CA GLY A 94 -7.08 12.88 -21.48
C GLY A 94 -7.90 11.61 -21.77
N GLY A 95 -8.62 11.62 -22.88
CA GLY A 95 -9.48 10.51 -23.29
C GLY A 95 -10.82 10.47 -22.57
N THR A 96 -11.45 9.29 -22.57
CA THR A 96 -12.76 9.05 -21.94
C THR A 96 -12.63 8.03 -20.80
N VAL A 97 -13.73 7.78 -20.06
CA VAL A 97 -13.75 6.76 -19.00
C VAL A 97 -13.42 5.36 -19.55
N ASP A 98 -13.86 5.04 -20.77
CA ASP A 98 -13.66 3.72 -21.40
C ASP A 98 -12.34 3.62 -22.19
N SER A 99 -11.79 4.75 -22.59
CA SER A 99 -10.52 4.83 -23.30
C SER A 99 -9.72 6.04 -22.80
N PRO A 100 -9.22 5.98 -21.55
CA PRO A 100 -8.42 7.07 -21.04
C PRO A 100 -7.06 7.05 -21.74
N THR A 101 -6.48 8.22 -21.88
CA THR A 101 -5.17 8.40 -22.49
C THR A 101 -4.33 9.33 -21.63
N PHE A 102 -3.02 9.34 -21.86
CA PHE A 102 -2.14 10.35 -21.33
C PHE A 102 -1.13 10.77 -22.41
N THR A 103 -0.67 12.00 -22.32
CA THR A 103 0.48 12.48 -23.08
C THR A 103 1.70 12.41 -22.16
N PRO A 104 2.80 11.77 -22.60
CA PRO A 104 4.03 11.73 -21.83
C PRO A 104 4.50 13.13 -21.39
N GLY A 105 5.18 13.19 -20.25
CA GLY A 105 5.81 14.42 -19.78
C GLY A 105 7.09 14.76 -20.54
N GLY A 106 8.00 15.50 -19.90
CA GLY A 106 9.32 15.85 -20.42
C GLY A 106 10.22 14.63 -20.65
N THR A 107 11.19 14.43 -19.78
CA THR A 107 12.12 13.30 -19.89
C THR A 107 11.61 12.12 -19.09
N LEU A 108 11.49 10.95 -19.73
CA LEU A 108 11.22 9.69 -19.04
C LEU A 108 12.46 9.27 -18.24
N VAL A 109 12.31 9.20 -16.92
CA VAL A 109 13.37 8.77 -15.99
C VAL A 109 13.36 7.24 -15.86
N PHE A 110 12.17 6.67 -15.66
CA PHE A 110 11.99 5.23 -15.58
C PHE A 110 10.59 4.83 -16.03
N ASP A 111 10.46 3.56 -16.41
CA ASP A 111 9.20 2.89 -16.73
C ASP A 111 9.29 1.47 -16.21
N THR A 112 8.37 1.07 -15.33
CA THR A 112 8.39 -0.29 -14.75
C THR A 112 8.07 -1.39 -15.76
N GLY A 113 7.63 -1.03 -16.96
CA GLY A 113 7.21 -1.97 -17.99
C GLY A 113 5.78 -2.48 -17.77
N ALA A 114 5.25 -3.12 -18.81
CA ALA A 114 3.92 -3.74 -18.76
C ALA A 114 3.95 -5.08 -17.99
N GLY A 115 2.82 -5.46 -17.40
CA GLY A 115 2.64 -6.78 -16.79
C GLY A 115 3.10 -6.91 -15.35
N VAL A 116 3.51 -5.83 -14.68
CA VAL A 116 3.74 -5.86 -13.22
C VAL A 116 2.40 -6.09 -12.53
N LEU A 117 2.28 -7.22 -11.84
CA LEU A 117 1.07 -7.56 -11.10
C LEU A 117 0.89 -6.60 -9.91
N ALA A 118 -0.26 -5.95 -9.86
CA ALA A 118 -0.59 -4.99 -8.82
C ALA A 118 -1.00 -5.69 -7.53
N CYS A 119 -1.82 -6.75 -7.65
CA CYS A 119 -2.49 -7.40 -6.53
C CYS A 119 -2.51 -8.94 -6.72
N PRO A 120 -1.35 -9.61 -6.89
CA PRO A 120 -1.31 -11.01 -7.37
C PRO A 120 -1.86 -12.07 -6.39
N TYR A 121 -2.17 -11.68 -5.16
CA TYR A 121 -2.69 -12.55 -4.10
C TYR A 121 -4.20 -12.64 -4.09
N GLN A 122 -4.73 -13.71 -3.51
CA GLN A 122 -6.15 -13.99 -3.50
C GLN A 122 -6.91 -12.95 -2.67
N SER A 123 -7.96 -12.36 -3.24
CA SER A 123 -8.84 -11.45 -2.49
C SER A 123 -9.55 -12.22 -1.38
N ALA A 124 -9.38 -11.81 -0.12
CA ALA A 124 -10.12 -12.37 1.00
C ALA A 124 -11.62 -12.10 0.84
N ASN A 125 -12.43 -13.15 0.62
CA ASN A 125 -13.88 -13.02 0.55
C ASN A 125 -14.47 -12.95 1.96
N VAL A 126 -14.46 -11.75 2.55
CA VAL A 126 -14.94 -11.50 3.92
C VAL A 126 -16.45 -11.77 4.06
N TRP A 127 -17.20 -11.83 2.95
CA TRP A 127 -18.66 -11.84 2.93
C TRP A 127 -19.32 -13.04 2.25
N ASN A 128 -18.60 -14.14 2.04
CA ASN A 128 -19.02 -15.31 1.25
C ASN A 128 -20.56 -15.53 1.06
N LEU A 129 -21.06 -15.13 -0.11
CA LEU A 129 -21.96 -15.81 -1.07
C LEU A 129 -22.21 -14.84 -2.25
N GLY A 130 -21.21 -14.71 -3.13
CA GLY A 130 -21.36 -14.41 -4.58
C GLY A 130 -22.07 -13.15 -5.09
N ILE A 131 -22.60 -12.24 -4.26
CA ILE A 131 -23.51 -11.18 -4.76
C ILE A 131 -23.07 -9.75 -4.39
N THR A 132 -22.31 -9.57 -3.31
CA THR A 132 -21.90 -8.21 -2.88
C THR A 132 -20.53 -7.86 -3.47
N PRO A 133 -20.40 -6.76 -4.25
CA PRO A 133 -19.11 -6.28 -4.70
C PRO A 133 -18.16 -6.06 -3.52
N ILE A 134 -16.95 -6.61 -3.62
CA ILE A 134 -15.88 -6.33 -2.65
C ILE A 134 -15.40 -4.91 -2.90
N GLY A 135 -15.39 -4.11 -1.84
CA GLY A 135 -14.95 -2.73 -1.87
C GLY A 135 -14.98 -2.10 -0.49
N THR A 136 -15.32 -0.82 -0.44
CA THR A 136 -15.27 0.04 0.76
C THR A 136 -16.08 -0.50 1.93
N ASN A 137 -17.17 -1.22 1.63
CA ASN A 137 -18.01 -1.93 2.60
C ASN A 137 -17.27 -3.05 3.38
N THR A 138 -16.13 -3.52 2.88
CA THR A 138 -15.34 -4.60 3.49
C THR A 138 -14.10 -4.10 4.24
N TYR A 139 -13.60 -2.89 3.93
CA TYR A 139 -12.32 -2.39 4.47
C TYR A 139 -12.33 -2.21 5.98
N GLY A 140 -13.49 -1.87 6.56
CA GLY A 140 -13.67 -1.80 8.02
C GLY A 140 -13.66 -3.15 8.73
N TYR A 141 -13.64 -4.26 8.00
CA TYR A 141 -13.85 -5.61 8.54
C TYR A 141 -12.75 -6.60 8.11
N GLY A 142 -11.53 -6.10 7.86
CA GLY A 142 -10.39 -6.91 7.41
C GLY A 142 -10.43 -7.27 5.93
N GLY A 143 -11.25 -6.58 5.14
CA GLY A 143 -11.25 -6.69 3.68
C GLY A 143 -10.34 -5.65 3.01
N GLY A 144 -10.27 -5.71 1.68
CA GLY A 144 -9.44 -4.83 0.88
C GLY A 144 -8.05 -5.39 0.62
N THR A 145 -7.55 -5.08 -0.56
CA THR A 145 -6.25 -5.53 -1.05
C THR A 145 -5.26 -4.37 -1.18
N TYR A 146 -3.97 -4.64 -1.20
CA TYR A 146 -2.90 -3.63 -1.30
C TYR A 146 -2.21 -3.66 -2.67
N ALA A 147 -2.72 -2.88 -3.62
CA ALA A 147 -2.04 -2.79 -4.91
C ALA A 147 -0.63 -2.23 -4.73
N ARG A 148 0.38 -2.84 -5.31
CA ARG A 148 1.76 -2.41 -5.13
C ARG A 148 2.58 -2.57 -6.40
N ALA A 149 3.54 -1.67 -6.57
CA ALA A 149 4.66 -1.84 -7.49
C ALA A 149 5.91 -1.23 -6.87
N TYR A 150 6.98 -2.03 -6.91
CA TYR A 150 8.29 -1.62 -6.45
C TYR A 150 9.16 -1.33 -7.67
N ILE A 151 9.86 -0.20 -7.63
CA ILE A 151 10.83 0.18 -8.65
C ILE A 151 12.17 -0.45 -8.25
N PRO A 152 12.77 -1.33 -9.08
CA PRO A 152 14.06 -1.94 -8.78
C PRO A 152 15.13 -0.88 -8.50
N LEU A 153 16.04 -1.14 -7.54
CA LEU A 153 17.05 -0.16 -7.10
C LEU A 153 17.85 0.48 -8.25
N GLY A 154 18.18 -0.29 -9.30
CA GLY A 154 18.91 0.22 -10.48
C GLY A 154 18.10 1.12 -11.42
N MET A 155 16.77 1.18 -11.26
CA MET A 155 15.85 2.01 -12.03
C MET A 155 15.31 3.20 -11.23
N GLN A 156 15.58 3.25 -9.92
CA GLN A 156 15.11 4.36 -9.08
C GLN A 156 15.81 5.65 -9.49
N GLY A 157 15.02 6.69 -9.76
CA GLY A 157 15.51 7.99 -10.16
C GLY A 157 14.66 9.11 -9.59
N ALA A 158 15.25 10.31 -9.48
CA ALA A 158 14.55 11.50 -9.05
C ALA A 158 13.56 11.95 -10.14
N CYS A 159 12.29 12.06 -9.76
CA CYS A 159 11.20 12.45 -10.65
C CYS A 159 10.43 13.64 -10.06
N THR A 160 9.84 14.46 -10.92
CA THR A 160 8.91 15.55 -10.53
C THR A 160 7.46 15.19 -10.80
N SER A 161 7.20 14.19 -11.65
CA SER A 161 5.86 13.70 -11.89
C SER A 161 5.83 12.21 -12.22
N LEU A 162 4.68 11.59 -11.95
CA LEU A 162 4.43 10.17 -12.17
C LEU A 162 3.10 9.98 -12.93
N ILE A 163 3.08 8.97 -13.80
CA ILE A 163 1.83 8.36 -14.28
C ILE A 163 1.78 6.94 -13.74
N ILE A 164 0.71 6.64 -13.01
CA ILE A 164 0.39 5.31 -12.51
C ILE A 164 -0.77 4.79 -13.37
N GLU A 165 -0.45 3.86 -14.25
CA GLU A 165 -1.41 3.14 -15.08
C GLU A 165 -1.87 1.89 -14.33
N ILE A 166 -3.18 1.71 -14.18
CA ILE A 166 -3.77 0.51 -13.59
C ILE A 166 -4.73 -0.09 -14.61
N ASN A 167 -4.60 -1.38 -14.87
CA ASN A 167 -5.51 -2.14 -15.72
C ASN A 167 -6.06 -3.33 -14.93
N ASP A 168 -7.37 -3.54 -14.95
CA ASP A 168 -8.03 -4.65 -14.29
C ASP A 168 -9.27 -5.12 -15.09
N THR A 169 -9.73 -6.34 -14.83
CA THR A 169 -10.98 -6.91 -15.35
C THR A 169 -11.96 -7.19 -14.21
N ASN A 170 -12.09 -6.23 -13.28
CA ASN A 170 -13.01 -6.35 -12.15
C ASN A 170 -14.47 -6.30 -12.62
N ALA A 171 -15.29 -7.24 -12.14
CA ALA A 171 -16.73 -7.31 -12.40
C ALA A 171 -17.50 -6.02 -12.00
N SER A 172 -16.98 -5.26 -11.05
CA SER A 172 -17.56 -3.98 -10.61
C SER A 172 -17.43 -2.86 -11.66
N LYS A 173 -16.54 -3.02 -12.65
CA LYS A 173 -16.24 -2.06 -13.72
C LYS A 173 -15.77 -0.68 -13.26
N TYR A 174 -15.29 -0.56 -12.03
CA TYR A 174 -14.61 0.62 -11.51
C TYR A 174 -13.44 0.19 -10.65
N ILE A 175 -12.48 1.09 -10.45
CA ILE A 175 -11.37 0.91 -9.50
C ILE A 175 -11.61 1.87 -8.34
N GLU A 176 -11.36 1.39 -7.12
CA GLU A 176 -11.30 2.22 -5.93
C GLU A 176 -10.07 1.91 -5.09
N ALA A 177 -9.62 2.93 -4.37
CA ALA A 177 -8.52 2.84 -3.42
C ALA A 177 -8.72 3.88 -2.30
N SER A 178 -8.28 3.55 -1.10
CA SER A 178 -8.43 4.45 0.06
C SER A 178 -7.27 5.39 0.25
N ARG A 179 -6.07 5.01 -0.20
CA ARG A 179 -4.84 5.76 0.03
C ARG A 179 -3.90 5.60 -1.16
N LEU A 180 -3.09 6.62 -1.41
CA LEU A 180 -1.92 6.53 -2.28
C LEU A 180 -0.65 6.74 -1.46
N ILE A 181 0.30 5.83 -1.61
CA ILE A 181 1.61 5.87 -0.96
C ILE A 181 2.67 5.87 -2.04
N ILE A 182 3.54 6.87 -2.00
CA ILE A 182 4.64 7.00 -2.94
C ILE A 182 5.87 7.41 -2.15
N GLY A 183 6.98 6.72 -2.35
CA GLY A 183 8.22 7.10 -1.71
C GLY A 183 9.35 6.14 -2.01
N GLN A 184 10.52 6.45 -1.47
CA GLN A 184 11.62 5.51 -1.44
C GLN A 184 11.32 4.43 -0.40
N TYR A 185 11.65 3.17 -0.70
CA TYR A 185 11.64 2.12 0.31
C TYR A 185 13.02 1.93 0.92
N TRP A 186 13.07 1.67 2.22
CA TRP A 186 14.23 1.10 2.89
C TRP A 186 14.11 -0.42 2.92
N SER A 187 15.21 -1.12 2.62
CA SER A 187 15.31 -2.56 2.74
C SER A 187 16.58 -2.88 3.54
N PRO A 188 16.47 -3.52 4.71
CA PRO A 188 17.61 -3.84 5.54
C PRO A 188 18.50 -4.89 4.87
N LYS A 189 19.77 -4.90 5.27
CA LYS A 189 20.76 -5.85 4.74
C LYS A 189 20.42 -7.28 5.15
N TYR A 190 20.01 -7.47 6.40
CA TYR A 190 19.52 -8.74 6.92
C TYR A 190 18.02 -8.66 7.14
N ASN A 191 17.29 -9.69 6.69
CA ASN A 191 15.85 -9.73 6.79
C ASN A 191 15.40 -10.05 8.23
N THR A 192 14.08 -10.06 8.46
CA THR A 192 13.49 -10.41 9.75
C THR A 192 13.89 -11.81 10.23
N SER A 193 13.83 -12.05 11.54
CA SER A 193 14.01 -13.40 12.07
C SER A 193 12.74 -14.26 11.89
N PHE A 194 12.84 -15.55 12.21
CA PHE A 194 11.67 -16.45 12.21
C PHE A 194 10.83 -16.24 13.46
N GLY A 195 9.52 -16.51 13.38
CA GLY A 195 8.57 -16.24 14.47
C GLY A 195 7.77 -14.95 14.29
N LEU A 196 7.67 -14.46 13.05
CA LEU A 196 6.77 -13.39 12.66
C LEU A 196 5.33 -13.74 13.03
N SER A 197 4.56 -12.73 13.42
CA SER A 197 3.13 -12.90 13.69
C SER A 197 2.32 -11.85 12.95
N ALA A 198 1.33 -12.34 12.20
CA ALA A 198 0.24 -11.55 11.65
C ALA A 198 -1.03 -11.98 12.37
N GLY A 199 -1.81 -11.01 12.84
CA GLY A 199 -3.03 -11.24 13.61
C GLY A 199 -4.15 -10.32 13.17
N ILE A 200 -5.37 -10.64 13.59
CA ILE A 200 -6.57 -9.83 13.36
C ILE A 200 -7.17 -9.51 14.72
N LYS A 201 -7.44 -8.24 14.96
CA LYS A 201 -8.12 -7.77 16.18
C LYS A 201 -9.56 -7.39 15.83
N ASP A 202 -10.52 -8.05 16.48
CA ASP A 202 -11.95 -7.77 16.38
C ASP A 202 -12.41 -6.97 17.61
N THR A 203 -13.02 -5.81 17.38
CA THR A 203 -13.51 -4.93 18.47
C THR A 203 -14.98 -5.18 18.82
N SER A 204 -15.59 -6.22 18.25
CA SER A 204 -16.97 -6.62 18.56
C SER A 204 -17.15 -6.96 20.04
N THR A 205 -18.24 -6.50 20.63
CA THR A 205 -18.58 -6.75 22.03
C THR A 205 -19.75 -7.72 22.12
N SER A 206 -19.65 -8.72 23.00
CA SER A 206 -20.74 -9.67 23.27
C SER A 206 -21.29 -9.47 24.68
N SER A 207 -22.61 -9.43 24.83
CA SER A 207 -23.30 -9.32 26.11
C SER A 207 -24.41 -10.37 26.20
N ARG A 208 -24.72 -10.83 27.42
CA ARG A 208 -25.86 -11.73 27.64
C ARG A 208 -27.13 -10.94 27.93
N THR A 209 -28.25 -11.33 27.31
CA THR A 209 -29.57 -10.78 27.62
C THR A 209 -30.06 -11.35 28.95
N VAL A 210 -31.12 -10.74 29.50
CA VAL A 210 -31.78 -11.24 30.72
C VAL A 210 -32.37 -12.65 30.52
N ALA A 211 -32.76 -12.99 29.28
CA ALA A 211 -33.22 -14.33 28.91
C ALA A 211 -32.07 -15.35 28.74
N GLY A 212 -30.81 -14.92 28.81
CA GLY A 212 -29.62 -15.76 28.69
C GLY A 212 -28.97 -15.80 27.30
N ASP A 213 -29.59 -15.18 26.29
CA ASP A 213 -29.08 -15.15 24.92
C ASP A 213 -27.76 -14.39 24.83
N LEU A 214 -26.85 -14.86 23.97
CA LEU A 214 -25.62 -14.13 23.67
C LEU A 214 -25.84 -13.23 22.45
N VAL A 215 -25.81 -11.92 22.67
CA VAL A 215 -25.97 -10.90 21.62
C VAL A 215 -24.63 -10.22 21.37
N SER A 216 -24.23 -10.11 20.10
CA SER A 216 -22.99 -9.46 19.69
C SER A 216 -23.28 -8.15 18.94
N THR A 217 -22.65 -7.07 19.39
CA THR A 217 -22.56 -5.83 18.62
C THR A 217 -21.28 -5.86 17.81
N ARG A 218 -21.44 -5.80 16.48
CA ARG A 218 -20.31 -5.94 15.55
C ARG A 218 -19.45 -4.67 15.55
N GLY A 219 -18.16 -4.84 15.83
CA GLY A 219 -17.14 -3.81 15.71
C GLY A 219 -16.31 -3.96 14.42
N PRO A 220 -15.47 -2.96 14.11
CA PRO A 220 -14.47 -3.08 13.06
C PRO A 220 -13.41 -4.15 13.40
N ARG A 221 -12.77 -4.65 12.34
CA ARG A 221 -11.62 -5.55 12.39
C ARG A 221 -10.45 -4.90 11.66
N PHE A 222 -9.25 -5.10 12.19
CA PHE A 222 -8.02 -4.58 11.60
C PHE A 222 -6.86 -5.54 11.85
N ASN A 223 -5.86 -5.47 10.98
CA ASN A 223 -4.68 -6.31 11.05
C ASN A 223 -3.65 -5.79 12.07
N THR A 224 -2.93 -6.71 12.70
CA THR A 224 -1.82 -6.44 13.63
C THR A 224 -0.59 -7.23 13.18
N MET A 225 0.60 -6.66 13.27
CA MET A 225 1.84 -7.34 12.90
C MET A 225 2.93 -7.11 13.94
N ASN A 226 3.66 -8.18 14.28
CA ASN A 226 4.87 -8.12 15.11
C ASN A 226 6.00 -8.90 14.44
N PHE A 227 7.16 -8.26 14.35
CA PHE A 227 8.37 -8.83 13.77
C PHE A 227 9.62 -8.21 14.41
N ASP A 228 10.75 -8.88 14.27
CA ASP A 228 12.03 -8.39 14.77
C ASP A 228 13.09 -8.28 13.66
N LEU A 229 13.96 -7.29 13.83
CA LEU A 229 15.20 -7.12 13.10
C LEU A 229 16.33 -7.54 14.03
N LYS A 230 16.62 -8.84 14.08
CA LYS A 230 17.64 -9.40 14.99
C LYS A 230 19.06 -8.93 14.68
N TYR A 231 19.35 -8.67 13.41
CA TYR A 231 20.67 -8.28 12.93
C TYR A 231 20.54 -7.03 12.06
N MET A 232 20.93 -5.89 12.60
CA MET A 232 21.05 -4.64 11.86
C MET A 232 22.50 -4.17 11.88
N ASP A 233 22.98 -3.69 10.74
CA ASP A 233 24.25 -3.00 10.67
C ASP A 233 24.11 -1.52 11.09
N THR A 234 25.20 -0.77 11.02
CA THR A 234 25.22 0.65 11.40
C THR A 234 24.37 1.53 10.49
N GLY A 235 24.20 1.15 9.22
CA GLY A 235 23.37 1.85 8.24
C GLY A 235 21.89 1.65 8.52
N ASP A 236 21.48 0.39 8.69
CA ASP A 236 20.11 -0.01 9.03
C ASP A 236 19.66 0.59 10.36
N ARG A 237 20.54 0.56 11.38
CA ARG A 237 20.30 1.23 12.66
C ARG A 237 20.00 2.72 12.47
N SER A 238 20.82 3.40 11.66
CA SER A 238 20.67 4.85 11.46
C SER A 238 19.37 5.18 10.71
N LYS A 239 18.98 4.34 9.73
CA LYS A 239 17.71 4.48 9.01
C LYS A 239 16.49 4.19 9.87
N LEU A 240 16.52 3.13 10.68
CA LEU A 240 15.45 2.85 11.63
C LEU A 240 15.32 3.99 12.65
N TYR A 241 16.44 4.49 13.18
CA TYR A 241 16.42 5.60 14.13
C TYR A 241 15.87 6.90 13.53
N GLU A 242 16.19 7.19 12.26
CA GLU A 242 15.61 8.30 11.49
C GLU A 242 14.09 8.16 11.34
N LEU A 243 13.60 6.96 11.01
CA LEU A 243 12.17 6.64 10.92
C LEU A 243 11.47 6.89 12.26
N LEU A 244 12.02 6.36 13.36
CA LEU A 244 11.43 6.50 14.69
C LEU A 244 11.35 7.96 15.15
N ARG A 245 12.39 8.77 14.86
CA ARG A 245 12.39 10.20 15.24
C ARG A 245 11.50 11.06 14.36
N SER A 246 11.39 10.76 13.06
CA SER A 246 10.64 11.59 12.10
C SER A 246 9.16 11.26 12.05
N GLY A 247 8.79 10.00 12.27
CA GLY A 247 7.41 9.49 12.22
C GLY A 247 6.75 9.35 13.58
N GLY A 248 7.52 8.98 14.60
CA GLY A 248 6.97 8.58 15.89
C GLY A 248 5.91 7.48 15.75
N ILE A 249 4.93 7.46 16.65
CA ILE A 249 3.73 6.61 16.56
C ILE A 249 2.62 7.23 15.71
N ALA A 250 2.74 8.52 15.36
CA ALA A 250 1.66 9.29 14.77
C ALA A 250 1.55 9.09 13.26
N LYS A 251 2.70 8.99 12.56
CA LYS A 251 2.73 8.84 11.10
C LYS A 251 2.62 7.38 10.70
N PRO A 252 1.70 7.03 9.79
CA PRO A 252 1.62 5.68 9.26
C PRO A 252 2.76 5.40 8.28
N LEU A 253 3.12 4.12 8.15
CA LEU A 253 4.09 3.61 7.21
C LEU A 253 3.51 2.39 6.49
N PHE A 254 4.03 2.11 5.31
CA PHE A 254 3.77 0.85 4.62
C PHE A 254 4.94 -0.10 4.81
N ILE A 255 4.64 -1.35 5.09
CA ILE A 255 5.62 -2.43 5.18
C ILE A 255 5.14 -3.64 4.40
N SER A 256 6.09 -4.35 3.79
CA SER A 256 5.92 -5.71 3.29
C SER A 256 7.13 -6.54 3.69
N LEU A 257 6.92 -7.63 4.42
CA LEU A 257 8.01 -8.50 4.89
C LEU A 257 8.49 -9.49 3.82
N PHE A 258 7.61 -9.83 2.89
CA PHE A 258 7.88 -10.77 1.79
C PHE A 258 7.55 -10.14 0.42
N PRO A 259 8.17 -9.00 0.07
CA PRO A 259 7.82 -8.28 -1.15
C PRO A 259 8.14 -9.12 -2.40
N GLU A 260 7.24 -9.11 -3.38
CA GLU A 260 7.42 -9.81 -4.67
C GLU A 260 7.71 -11.32 -4.52
N ASN A 261 7.10 -11.95 -3.52
CA ASN A 261 7.26 -13.40 -3.32
C ASN A 261 6.46 -14.19 -4.36
N SER A 262 7.04 -14.38 -5.55
CA SER A 262 6.37 -15.08 -6.66
C SER A 262 6.06 -16.55 -6.39
N ALA A 263 6.64 -17.15 -5.36
CA ALA A 263 6.32 -18.51 -4.93
C ALA A 263 5.05 -18.57 -4.09
N ASP A 264 4.73 -17.49 -3.36
CA ASP A 264 3.58 -17.40 -2.46
C ASP A 264 3.20 -15.92 -2.26
N TYR A 265 2.31 -15.42 -3.11
CA TYR A 265 1.81 -14.04 -3.02
C TYR A 265 0.88 -13.85 -1.82
N ASP A 266 0.19 -14.90 -1.37
CA ASP A 266 -0.71 -14.81 -0.21
C ASP A 266 0.08 -14.55 1.08
N LEU A 267 1.31 -15.08 1.17
CA LEU A 267 2.26 -14.73 2.23
C LEU A 267 2.64 -13.24 2.21
N GLU A 268 2.82 -12.64 1.03
CA GLU A 268 3.05 -11.20 0.91
C GLU A 268 1.85 -10.42 1.44
N GLN A 269 0.62 -10.81 1.07
CA GLN A 269 -0.62 -10.16 1.54
C GLN A 269 -0.80 -10.27 3.06
N LEU A 270 -0.49 -11.42 3.64
CA LEU A 270 -0.60 -11.63 5.08
C LEU A 270 0.40 -10.77 5.87
N TYR A 271 1.59 -10.55 5.32
CA TYR A 271 2.68 -9.81 5.95
C TYR A 271 2.98 -8.48 5.26
N GLN A 272 1.95 -7.83 4.71
CA GLN A 272 2.00 -6.43 4.33
C GLN A 272 0.92 -5.63 5.04
N MET A 273 1.22 -4.38 5.35
CA MET A 273 0.32 -3.53 6.10
C MET A 273 0.63 -2.05 5.85
N TYR A 274 -0.43 -1.25 5.76
CA TYR A 274 -0.35 0.19 5.98
C TYR A 274 -0.93 0.52 7.35
N GLY A 275 -0.07 1.01 8.24
CA GLY A 275 -0.42 1.14 9.64
C GLY A 275 0.55 2.00 10.42
N LYS A 276 0.29 2.13 11.72
CA LYS A 276 1.11 2.91 12.65
C LYS A 276 1.85 1.97 13.60
N LEU A 277 3.01 2.42 14.07
CA LEU A 277 3.70 1.75 15.16
C LEU A 277 2.85 1.86 16.43
N SER A 278 2.60 0.73 17.08
CA SER A 278 1.82 0.67 18.34
C SER A 278 2.58 1.31 19.50
N GLN A 279 3.91 1.25 19.44
CA GLN A 279 4.84 1.83 20.41
C GLN A 279 6.17 2.17 19.72
N LEU A 280 6.98 3.02 20.35
CA LEU A 280 8.33 3.32 19.86
C LEU A 280 9.29 2.23 20.33
N PRO A 281 9.85 1.41 19.43
CA PRO A 281 10.76 0.37 19.83
C PRO A 281 12.13 0.94 20.20
N GLY A 282 12.76 0.31 21.19
CA GLY A 282 14.16 0.56 21.53
C GLY A 282 15.08 -0.16 20.55
N ILE A 283 16.19 0.49 20.19
CA ILE A 283 17.27 -0.14 19.42
C ILE A 283 18.33 -0.62 20.41
N GLN A 284 18.57 -1.93 20.44
CA GLN A 284 19.55 -2.55 21.33
C GLN A 284 20.89 -2.70 20.61
N TYR A 285 21.99 -2.51 21.34
CA TYR A 285 23.33 -2.91 20.90
C TYR A 285 23.54 -4.37 21.26
N ALA A 286 23.21 -5.27 20.34
CA ALA A 286 23.11 -6.70 20.61
C ALA A 286 24.49 -7.36 20.74
N ASN A 287 25.44 -7.00 19.87
CA ASN A 287 26.82 -7.49 19.85
C ASN A 287 27.72 -6.46 19.17
N PHE A 288 29.03 -6.71 19.09
CA PHE A 288 29.97 -5.81 18.42
C PHE A 288 29.50 -5.46 16.99
N LEU A 289 29.16 -4.18 16.79
CA LEU A 289 28.62 -3.62 15.53
C LEU A 289 27.30 -4.22 15.02
N GLN A 290 26.55 -4.92 15.87
CA GLN A 290 25.24 -5.46 15.55
C GLN A 290 24.17 -4.86 16.47
N TYR A 291 23.05 -4.46 15.86
CA TYR A 291 21.91 -3.88 16.56
C TYR A 291 20.67 -4.75 16.36
N SER A 292 19.74 -4.67 17.30
CA SER A 292 18.44 -5.35 17.19
C SER A 292 17.29 -4.45 17.60
N SER A 293 16.10 -4.72 17.06
CA SER A 293 14.85 -4.03 17.42
C SER A 293 13.67 -4.94 17.13
N GLN A 294 12.61 -4.82 17.92
CA GLN A 294 11.32 -5.47 17.69
C GLN A 294 10.29 -4.41 17.33
N LEU A 295 9.48 -4.63 16.30
CA LEU A 295 8.50 -3.68 15.82
C LEU A 295 7.09 -4.28 15.92
N GLU A 296 6.17 -3.45 16.39
CA GLU A 296 4.75 -3.78 16.52
C GLU A 296 3.92 -2.69 15.86
N MET A 297 2.92 -3.10 15.09
CA MET A 297 2.11 -2.17 14.34
C MET A 297 0.66 -2.63 14.18
N GLU A 298 -0.22 -1.64 14.12
CA GLU A 298 -1.66 -1.79 13.90
C GLU A 298 -2.05 -1.08 12.60
N GLU A 299 -2.89 -1.74 11.80
CA GLU A 299 -3.50 -1.20 10.59
C GLU A 299 -4.41 0.00 10.91
N ILE A 300 -4.57 0.90 9.93
CA ILE A 300 -5.33 2.15 10.06
C ILE A 300 -6.86 1.99 10.08
#